data_AF-A0A7C6TSF0-F1
#
_entry.id   AF-A0A7C6TSF0-F1
#
_cell.length_a   1.000
_cell.length_b   1.000
_cell.length_c   1.000
_cell.angle_alpha   90.00
_cell.angle_beta   90.00
_cell.angle_gamma   90.00
#
_symmetry.space_group_name_H-M   'P 1'
#
loop_
_entity.id
_entity.type
_entity.pdbx_description
1 polymer ?
#
loop_
_entity_poly.entity_id
_entity_poly.type
_entity_poly.pdbx_seq_one_letter_code
_entity_poly.pdbx_strand_id
1 'polypeptide(L)'
;MIGSAEIRSRFLNFFHSRGHTIVSSSPLVPGNDPTLLFTNAGMVQFKDLFLGLETRPYRRAVTSQKCMRVSGKHNDLDSVGPSPRHHTFFEMLGNFSFGDYFKEEAIDAAWTFLTDDLKMDATRLLVTIYEDDDEAFDLWRRIAGLEPERIVRLGKKTNFWEMGEIGPCGPCSEVHWDRGPETCSCGRPDCSPAYDCDRWLEFWNLVFMQYEQHQDGTMTPLPRPSIDTGMGLERITAILQGVESNYDTDLFTPIMARTRELLGHDEATMRENQVPYRVIADHSRAITFLIADGVLPGNEGRNYVLRLILRRAARFGKRLGFEGPFLAHTAQVVIDTMGDHYVELRERQDFIRQAITQEEERFLTTLSTGLARLEGLADRLRQEGSSVIPGDEAFRLYDTYGFPPELTRDAAAELGLTIDETGFVAALEDQRRRARSVQRFTVQAEAELYRQMELPSNAFLGYEGHRAQGRVIALVRDG
;
A
#
# COMPACT_ATOMS: atom_id res chain seq x y z
N MET A 1 -21.21 18.48 2.81
CA MET A 1 -19.87 18.06 2.37
C MET A 1 -20.04 16.81 1.54
N ILE A 2 -19.30 16.69 0.45
CA ILE A 2 -19.38 15.53 -0.45
C ILE A 2 -18.66 14.32 0.18
N GLY A 3 -19.29 13.15 0.13
CA GLY A 3 -18.73 11.91 0.68
C GLY A 3 -17.74 11.24 -0.28
N SER A 4 -16.80 10.45 0.24
CA SER A 4 -15.81 9.68 -0.53
C SER A 4 -16.43 8.81 -1.62
N ALA A 5 -17.55 8.14 -1.33
CA ALA A 5 -18.28 7.32 -2.29
C ALA A 5 -18.88 8.13 -3.44
N GLU A 6 -19.35 9.35 -3.15
CA GLU A 6 -19.84 10.27 -4.16
C GLU A 6 -18.69 10.80 -5.02
N ILE A 7 -17.55 11.19 -4.42
CA ILE A 7 -16.34 11.61 -5.16
C ILE A 7 -15.89 10.52 -6.13
N ARG A 8 -15.78 9.27 -5.65
CA ARG A 8 -15.42 8.11 -6.49
C ARG A 8 -16.39 7.96 -7.67
N SER A 9 -17.69 8.00 -7.40
CA SER A 9 -18.73 7.83 -8.42
C SER A 9 -18.70 8.96 -9.45
N ARG A 10 -18.51 10.20 -9.00
CA ARG A 10 -18.39 11.37 -9.88
C ARG A 10 -17.18 11.27 -10.79
N PHE A 11 -16.02 10.88 -10.26
CA PHE A 11 -14.81 10.68 -11.05
C PHE A 11 -15.03 9.64 -12.17
N LEU A 12 -15.53 8.45 -11.81
CA LEU A 12 -15.80 7.39 -12.78
C LEU A 12 -16.80 7.84 -13.86
N ASN A 13 -17.89 8.49 -13.45
CA ASN A 13 -18.93 8.96 -14.38
C ASN A 13 -18.47 10.12 -15.26
N PHE A 14 -17.64 11.03 -14.75
CA PHE A 14 -17.09 12.17 -15.49
C PHE A 14 -16.20 11.74 -16.66
N PHE A 15 -15.37 10.72 -16.44
CA PHE A 15 -14.55 10.14 -17.51
C PHE A 15 -15.37 9.21 -18.39
N HIS A 16 -16.33 8.48 -17.83
CA HIS A 16 -17.25 7.67 -18.64
C HIS A 16 -18.02 8.52 -19.67
N SER A 17 -18.51 9.69 -19.27
CA SER A 17 -19.17 10.64 -20.19
C SER A 17 -18.23 11.21 -21.26
N ARG A 18 -16.90 11.03 -21.11
CA ARG A 18 -15.85 11.39 -22.08
C ARG A 18 -15.33 10.20 -22.88
N GLY A 19 -16.07 9.10 -22.89
CA GLY A 19 -15.77 7.93 -23.69
C GLY A 19 -14.79 6.94 -23.05
N HIS A 20 -14.46 7.10 -21.76
CA HIS A 20 -13.69 6.10 -21.04
C HIS A 20 -14.56 4.90 -20.69
N THR A 21 -13.99 3.71 -20.82
CA THR A 21 -14.61 2.49 -20.29
C THR A 21 -14.35 2.42 -18.79
N ILE A 22 -15.40 2.30 -17.98
CA ILE A 22 -15.24 2.01 -16.56
C ILE A 22 -14.74 0.57 -16.44
N VAL A 23 -13.53 0.40 -15.91
CA VAL A 23 -12.93 -0.92 -15.66
C VAL A 23 -12.87 -1.16 -14.16
N SER A 24 -13.24 -2.36 -13.72
CA SER A 24 -13.17 -2.73 -12.31
C SER A 24 -11.72 -2.69 -11.80
N SER A 25 -11.54 -2.37 -10.52
CA SER A 25 -10.25 -2.53 -9.86
C SER A 25 -9.73 -3.95 -10.05
N SER A 26 -8.45 -4.10 -10.39
CA SER A 26 -7.81 -5.41 -10.26
C SER A 26 -7.69 -5.80 -8.79
N PRO A 27 -7.45 -7.09 -8.48
CA PRO A 27 -7.02 -7.49 -7.15
C PRO A 27 -5.73 -6.78 -6.72
N LEU A 28 -5.51 -6.69 -5.41
CA LEU A 28 -4.25 -6.27 -4.80
C LEU A 28 -3.10 -7.21 -5.14
N VAL A 29 -3.42 -8.47 -5.46
CA VAL A 29 -2.47 -9.51 -5.84
C VAL A 29 -2.35 -9.52 -7.38
N PRO A 30 -1.25 -9.01 -7.97
CA PRO A 30 -1.10 -9.03 -9.42
C PRO A 30 -0.94 -10.49 -9.90
N GLY A 31 -1.75 -10.88 -10.88
CA GLY A 31 -1.78 -12.25 -11.41
C GLY A 31 -0.58 -12.60 -12.28
N ASN A 32 -0.07 -11.64 -13.07
CA ASN A 32 0.91 -11.88 -14.13
C ASN A 32 2.26 -11.18 -13.93
N ASP A 33 2.51 -10.56 -12.77
CA ASP A 33 3.78 -9.88 -12.48
C ASP A 33 4.45 -10.47 -11.22
N PRO A 34 5.49 -11.32 -11.38
CA PRO A 34 6.20 -11.90 -10.25
C PRO A 34 7.13 -10.90 -9.55
N THR A 35 7.37 -9.72 -10.14
CA THR A 35 8.24 -8.68 -9.57
C THR A 35 7.51 -7.76 -8.61
N LEU A 36 6.18 -7.68 -8.70
CA LEU A 36 5.33 -6.87 -7.83
C LEU A 36 4.67 -7.70 -6.72
N LEU A 37 4.93 -7.31 -5.47
CA LEU A 37 4.29 -7.96 -4.33
C LEU A 37 2.80 -7.62 -4.26
N PHE A 38 2.45 -6.35 -4.45
CA PHE A 38 1.07 -5.86 -4.50
C PHE A 38 0.91 -4.81 -5.58
N THR A 39 -0.33 -4.64 -6.06
CA THR A 39 -0.73 -3.53 -6.93
C THR A 39 -0.56 -2.22 -6.17
N ASN A 40 0.36 -1.37 -6.63
CA ASN A 40 0.72 -0.09 -6.00
C ASN A 40 0.17 1.14 -6.73
N ALA A 41 -0.37 0.95 -7.94
CA ALA A 41 -0.91 2.00 -8.81
C ALA A 41 -2.02 1.48 -9.74
N GLY A 42 -2.85 2.40 -10.24
CA GLY A 42 -3.93 2.12 -11.20
C GLY A 42 -3.46 1.49 -12.50
N MET A 43 -2.29 1.90 -13.00
CA MET A 43 -1.74 1.47 -14.29
C MET A 43 -1.29 0.01 -14.34
N VAL A 44 -1.07 -0.65 -13.20
CA VAL A 44 -0.47 -2.00 -13.13
C VAL A 44 -1.28 -3.02 -13.95
N GLN A 45 -2.60 -2.95 -13.89
CA GLN A 45 -3.48 -3.84 -14.65
C GLN A 45 -3.51 -3.57 -16.17
N PHE A 46 -2.92 -2.45 -16.61
CA PHE A 46 -2.84 -2.02 -17.99
C PHE A 46 -1.40 -2.01 -18.54
N LYS A 47 -0.43 -2.53 -17.79
CA LYS A 47 0.99 -2.56 -18.18
C LYS A 47 1.20 -3.11 -19.59
N ASP A 48 0.61 -4.25 -19.92
CA ASP A 48 0.75 -4.89 -21.22
C ASP A 48 0.05 -4.11 -22.35
N LEU A 49 -1.00 -3.33 -22.03
CA LEU A 49 -1.61 -2.41 -23.00
C LEU A 49 -0.67 -1.25 -23.33
N PHE A 50 -0.02 -0.65 -22.32
CA PHE A 50 0.93 0.45 -22.52
C PHE A 50 2.13 0.02 -23.37
N LEU A 51 2.60 -1.22 -23.17
CA LEU A 51 3.69 -1.81 -23.95
C LEU A 51 3.23 -2.31 -25.34
N GLY A 52 1.93 -2.32 -25.63
CA GLY A 52 1.37 -2.85 -26.87
C GLY A 52 1.46 -4.38 -27.01
N LEU A 53 1.72 -5.08 -25.91
CA LEU A 53 1.75 -6.55 -25.83
C LEU A 53 0.34 -7.14 -25.77
N GLU A 54 -0.63 -6.36 -25.28
CA GLU A 54 -2.04 -6.71 -25.23
C GLU A 54 -2.90 -5.66 -25.97
N THR A 55 -4.06 -6.08 -26.48
CA THR A 55 -5.08 -5.17 -27.01
C THR A 55 -6.41 -5.37 -26.29
N ARG A 56 -7.20 -4.29 -26.17
CA ARG A 56 -8.54 -4.29 -25.60
C ARG A 56 -9.53 -3.65 -26.57
N PRO A 57 -10.85 -3.91 -26.43
CA PRO A 57 -11.87 -3.29 -27.28
C PRO A 57 -12.04 -1.78 -27.03
N TYR A 58 -11.35 -1.22 -26.04
CA TYR A 58 -11.36 0.20 -25.69
C TYR A 58 -9.95 0.78 -25.76
N ARG A 59 -9.86 2.09 -26.03
CA ARG A 59 -8.60 2.86 -26.00
C ARG A 59 -8.50 3.83 -24.83
N ARG A 60 -9.58 3.99 -24.07
CA ARG A 60 -9.70 4.87 -22.91
C ARG A 60 -10.30 4.07 -21.76
N ALA A 61 -9.71 4.16 -20.57
CA ALA A 61 -10.22 3.46 -19.38
C ALA A 61 -10.23 4.38 -18.16
N VAL A 62 -11.17 4.17 -17.25
CA VAL A 62 -11.20 4.85 -15.95
C VAL A 62 -11.42 3.82 -14.85
N THR A 63 -10.69 3.96 -13.73
CA THR A 63 -10.76 3.04 -12.59
C THR A 63 -10.71 3.77 -11.26
N SER A 64 -11.18 3.08 -10.21
CA SER A 64 -10.83 3.32 -8.83
C SER A 64 -10.06 2.09 -8.37
N GLN A 65 -8.72 2.14 -8.40
CA GLN A 65 -7.89 0.98 -8.12
C GLN A 65 -7.57 0.86 -6.63
N LYS A 66 -7.78 -0.35 -6.09
CA LYS A 66 -7.23 -0.79 -4.80
C LYS A 66 -5.71 -0.82 -4.88
N CYS A 67 -5.04 -0.02 -4.07
CA CYS A 67 -3.58 0.08 -4.05
C CYS A 67 -3.02 -0.25 -2.67
N MET A 68 -1.81 -0.81 -2.65
CA MET A 68 -1.09 -1.10 -1.41
C MET A 68 0.41 -0.77 -1.52
N ARG A 69 0.94 -0.08 -0.50
CA ARG A 69 2.33 0.40 -0.42
C ARG A 69 2.99 0.00 0.90
N VAL A 70 3.48 -1.23 0.94
CA VAL A 70 4.02 -1.88 2.15
C VAL A 70 5.31 -2.67 1.88
N SER A 71 5.90 -2.50 0.70
CA SER A 71 7.08 -3.28 0.27
C SER A 71 7.82 -2.62 -0.88
N GLY A 72 9.11 -2.91 -1.01
CA GLY A 72 9.95 -2.41 -2.11
C GLY A 72 10.21 -0.90 -1.99
N LYS A 73 10.33 -0.21 -3.13
CA LYS A 73 10.58 1.24 -3.20
C LYS A 73 9.42 2.09 -2.64
N HIS A 74 8.21 1.53 -2.59
CA HIS A 74 7.00 2.21 -2.11
C HIS A 74 6.50 1.51 -0.83
N ASN A 75 7.18 1.77 0.29
CA ASN A 75 6.83 1.21 1.59
C ASN A 75 6.50 2.34 2.58
N ASP A 76 5.21 2.51 2.84
CA ASP A 76 4.68 3.56 3.72
C ASP A 76 4.36 3.01 5.13
N LEU A 77 4.66 1.74 5.41
CA LEU A 77 4.21 1.04 6.63
C LEU A 77 4.59 1.80 7.92
N ASP A 78 5.83 2.26 8.03
CA ASP A 78 6.32 2.96 9.22
C ASP A 78 5.71 4.37 9.37
N SER A 79 5.23 4.97 8.27
CA SER A 79 4.57 6.27 8.27
C SER A 79 3.08 6.21 8.66
N VAL A 80 2.45 5.05 8.54
CA VAL A 80 1.03 4.85 8.89
C VAL A 80 0.79 5.06 10.38
N GLY A 81 -0.17 5.93 10.71
CA GLY A 81 -0.51 6.32 12.06
C GLY A 81 0.05 7.69 12.45
N PRO A 82 1.39 7.86 12.56
CA PRO A 82 2.01 9.15 12.83
C PRO A 82 1.71 10.18 11.74
N SER A 83 1.84 9.82 10.46
CA SER A 83 1.56 10.74 9.37
C SER A 83 0.06 10.93 9.17
N PRO A 84 -0.43 12.15 8.89
CA PRO A 84 -1.84 12.38 8.62
C PRO A 84 -2.30 11.92 7.21
N ARG A 85 -1.40 11.37 6.37
CA ARG A 85 -1.63 11.17 4.93
C ARG A 85 -1.20 9.82 4.35
N HIS A 86 -0.35 9.08 5.05
CA HIS A 86 0.19 7.82 4.57
C HIS A 86 -0.69 6.66 5.03
N HIS A 87 -0.89 5.69 4.13
CA HIS A 87 -1.76 4.54 4.29
C HIS A 87 -1.05 3.30 3.77
N THR A 88 -1.33 2.13 4.35
CA THR A 88 -0.91 0.87 3.75
C THR A 88 -1.77 0.55 2.54
N PHE A 89 -3.09 0.76 2.67
CA PHE A 89 -4.10 0.56 1.64
C PHE A 89 -4.78 1.88 1.32
N PHE A 90 -4.91 2.19 0.03
CA PHE A 90 -5.60 3.38 -0.43
C PHE A 90 -6.24 3.16 -1.80
N GLU A 91 -7.10 4.08 -2.22
CA GLU A 91 -7.70 4.03 -3.56
C GLU A 91 -7.06 5.07 -4.48
N MET A 92 -6.69 4.63 -5.67
CA MET A 92 -6.18 5.49 -6.74
C MET A 92 -7.22 5.63 -7.84
N LEU A 93 -7.79 6.82 -7.96
CA LEU A 93 -8.66 7.22 -9.07
C LEU A 93 -7.78 7.52 -10.27
N GLY A 94 -8.00 6.84 -11.40
CA GLY A 94 -7.17 7.01 -12.59
C GLY A 94 -7.96 7.00 -13.89
N ASN A 95 -7.57 7.88 -14.81
CA ASN A 95 -7.97 7.83 -16.21
C ASN A 95 -6.76 7.48 -17.09
N PHE A 96 -6.98 6.62 -18.08
CA PHE A 96 -5.92 6.06 -18.91
C PHE A 96 -6.25 6.24 -20.38
N SER A 97 -5.22 6.59 -21.17
CA SER A 97 -5.25 6.67 -22.63
C SER A 97 -4.23 5.71 -23.21
N PHE A 98 -4.66 4.81 -24.09
CA PHE A 98 -3.80 3.82 -24.74
C PHE A 98 -3.56 4.20 -26.20
N GLY A 99 -2.64 5.14 -26.43
CA GLY A 99 -2.36 5.66 -27.77
C GLY A 99 -3.54 6.39 -28.41
N ASP A 100 -4.31 7.12 -27.61
CA ASP A 100 -5.48 7.89 -28.04
C ASP A 100 -5.23 9.39 -27.81
N TYR A 101 -5.74 9.97 -26.73
CA TYR A 101 -5.44 11.34 -26.33
C TYR A 101 -4.14 11.46 -25.54
N PHE A 102 -3.59 12.68 -25.45
CA PHE A 102 -2.33 12.95 -24.76
C PHE A 102 -2.45 14.19 -23.85
N LYS A 103 -1.36 14.98 -23.69
CA LYS A 103 -1.26 16.05 -22.67
C LYS A 103 -2.42 17.04 -22.65
N GLU A 104 -2.81 17.58 -23.81
CA GLU A 104 -3.86 18.61 -23.89
C GLU A 104 -5.19 18.13 -23.29
N GLU A 105 -5.70 16.99 -23.75
CA GLU A 105 -6.97 16.45 -23.23
C GLU A 105 -6.82 15.93 -21.79
N ALA A 106 -5.64 15.42 -21.39
CA ALA A 106 -5.39 15.00 -20.02
C ALA A 106 -5.46 16.18 -19.04
N ILE A 107 -4.84 17.31 -19.39
CA ILE A 107 -4.84 18.54 -18.60
C ILE A 107 -6.24 19.16 -18.57
N ASP A 108 -6.93 19.23 -19.72
CA ASP A 108 -8.31 19.73 -19.82
C ASP A 108 -9.28 18.93 -18.95
N ALA A 109 -9.23 17.59 -19.05
CA ALA A 109 -10.11 16.73 -18.27
C ALA A 109 -9.83 16.83 -16.77
N ALA A 110 -8.55 16.86 -16.37
CA ALA A 110 -8.18 17.01 -14.96
C ALA A 110 -8.64 18.35 -14.40
N TRP A 111 -8.34 19.46 -15.08
CA TRP A 111 -8.71 20.79 -14.63
C TRP A 111 -10.23 20.95 -14.56
N THR A 112 -10.95 20.56 -15.62
CA THR A 112 -12.42 20.61 -15.68
C THR A 112 -13.05 19.77 -14.56
N PHE A 113 -12.49 18.59 -14.25
CA PHE A 113 -13.01 17.80 -13.12
C PHE A 113 -12.87 18.54 -11.79
N LEU A 114 -11.72 19.18 -11.54
CA LEU A 114 -11.48 19.89 -10.28
C LEU A 114 -12.32 21.17 -10.16
N THR A 115 -12.32 22.02 -11.17
CA THR A 115 -12.96 23.34 -11.08
C THR A 115 -14.44 23.31 -11.43
N ASP A 116 -14.85 22.51 -12.40
CA ASP A 116 -16.20 22.57 -12.95
C ASP A 116 -17.08 21.47 -12.36
N ASP A 117 -16.56 20.26 -12.16
CA ASP A 117 -17.31 19.19 -11.49
C ASP A 117 -17.24 19.39 -9.97
N LEU A 118 -16.06 19.25 -9.37
CA LEU A 118 -15.88 19.30 -7.91
C LEU A 118 -16.00 20.72 -7.31
N LYS A 119 -16.04 21.77 -8.14
CA LYS A 119 -16.16 23.17 -7.71
C LYS A 119 -15.06 23.60 -6.73
N MET A 120 -13.85 23.08 -6.91
CA MET A 120 -12.70 23.46 -6.12
C MET A 120 -12.28 24.91 -6.41
N ASP A 121 -11.76 25.58 -5.38
CA ASP A 121 -11.20 26.92 -5.54
C ASP A 121 -9.89 26.86 -6.36
N ALA A 122 -9.97 27.30 -7.61
CA ALA A 122 -8.84 27.33 -8.52
C ALA A 122 -7.65 28.16 -8.00
N THR A 123 -7.89 29.16 -7.13
CA THR A 123 -6.82 30.02 -6.58
C THR A 123 -5.90 29.28 -5.59
N ARG A 124 -6.36 28.14 -5.08
CA ARG A 124 -5.61 27.24 -4.20
C ARG A 124 -4.93 26.10 -4.95
N LEU A 125 -5.13 25.99 -6.26
CA LEU A 125 -4.48 24.99 -7.10
C LEU A 125 -3.15 25.52 -7.63
N LEU A 126 -2.16 24.63 -7.65
CA LEU A 126 -0.84 24.85 -8.22
C LEU A 126 -0.40 23.55 -8.90
N VAL A 127 0.35 23.65 -10.00
CA VAL A 127 0.83 22.47 -10.73
C VAL A 127 2.35 22.42 -10.78
N THR A 128 2.92 21.23 -10.67
CA THR A 128 4.34 20.98 -10.98
C THR A 128 4.45 20.33 -12.36
N ILE A 129 5.56 20.56 -13.06
CA ILE A 129 5.89 19.94 -14.34
C ILE A 129 7.37 19.53 -14.38
N TYR A 130 7.72 18.63 -15.29
CA TYR A 130 9.11 18.30 -15.56
C TYR A 130 9.85 19.51 -16.12
N GLU A 131 11.10 19.72 -15.68
CA GLU A 131 11.87 20.94 -15.96
C GLU A 131 12.02 21.25 -17.45
N ASP A 132 12.10 20.22 -18.30
CA ASP A 132 12.23 20.34 -19.76
C ASP A 132 10.89 20.21 -20.52
N ASP A 133 9.73 20.15 -19.85
CA ASP A 133 8.43 19.98 -20.49
C ASP A 133 7.71 21.31 -20.77
N ASP A 134 8.22 22.06 -21.76
CA ASP A 134 7.64 23.34 -22.21
C ASP A 134 6.21 23.20 -22.75
N GLU A 135 5.88 22.05 -23.33
CA GLU A 135 4.54 21.76 -23.84
C GLU A 135 3.52 21.74 -22.68
N ALA A 136 3.83 21.03 -21.59
CA ALA A 136 2.95 21.02 -20.41
C ALA A 136 2.80 22.42 -19.80
N PHE A 137 3.87 23.22 -19.77
CA PHE A 137 3.82 24.61 -19.30
C PHE A 137 2.81 25.45 -20.09
N ASP A 138 2.91 25.43 -21.42
CA ASP A 138 2.04 26.21 -22.29
C ASP A 138 0.58 25.73 -22.24
N LEU A 139 0.37 24.41 -22.12
CA LEU A 139 -0.96 23.82 -21.97
C LEU A 139 -1.64 24.25 -20.67
N TRP A 140 -0.94 24.20 -19.53
CA TRP A 140 -1.51 24.66 -18.25
C TRP A 140 -1.88 26.14 -18.28
N ARG A 141 -1.05 27.00 -18.89
CA ARG A 141 -1.40 28.42 -19.05
C ARG A 141 -2.63 28.63 -19.93
N ARG A 142 -2.72 27.90 -21.04
CA ARG A 142 -3.80 28.07 -22.02
C ARG A 142 -5.12 27.48 -21.56
N ILE A 143 -5.10 26.29 -20.98
CA ILE A 143 -6.30 25.50 -20.62
C ILE A 143 -6.81 25.91 -19.25
N ALA A 144 -5.92 25.93 -18.24
CA ALA A 144 -6.30 26.22 -16.87
C ALA A 144 -6.26 27.72 -16.53
N GLY A 145 -5.66 28.54 -17.39
CA GLY A 145 -5.47 29.97 -17.12
C GLY A 145 -4.49 30.24 -15.97
N LEU A 146 -3.61 29.28 -15.66
CA LEU A 146 -2.66 29.43 -14.56
C LEU A 146 -1.59 30.46 -14.91
N GLU A 147 -1.32 31.35 -13.97
CA GLU A 147 -0.19 32.27 -14.05
C GLU A 147 1.14 31.50 -13.93
N PRO A 148 2.24 31.98 -14.54
CA PRO A 148 3.55 31.31 -14.50
C PRO A 148 4.02 30.91 -13.10
N GLU A 149 3.73 31.71 -12.08
CA GLU A 149 4.13 31.45 -10.69
C GLU A 149 3.37 30.28 -10.05
N ARG A 150 2.25 29.84 -10.66
CA ARG A 150 1.47 28.66 -10.26
C ARG A 150 1.87 27.40 -11.02
N ILE A 151 2.91 27.48 -11.86
CA ILE A 151 3.45 26.34 -12.63
C ILE A 151 4.93 26.17 -12.26
N VAL A 152 5.22 25.23 -11.37
CA VAL A 152 6.57 25.02 -10.82
C VAL A 152 7.30 23.93 -11.60
N ARG A 153 8.46 24.27 -12.16
CA ARG A 153 9.35 23.31 -12.85
C ARG A 153 10.22 22.59 -11.85
N LEU A 154 10.19 21.25 -11.87
CA LEU A 154 11.01 20.41 -11.02
C LEU A 154 11.72 19.31 -11.83
N GLY A 155 12.83 18.81 -11.30
CA GLY A 155 13.68 17.86 -12.01
C GLY A 155 13.21 16.41 -11.96
N LYS A 156 14.06 15.51 -12.47
CA LYS A 156 13.76 14.08 -12.64
C LYS A 156 13.28 13.37 -11.38
N LYS A 157 13.73 13.79 -10.19
CA LYS A 157 13.36 13.12 -8.93
C LYS A 157 11.88 13.26 -8.56
N THR A 158 11.19 14.27 -9.06
CA THR A 158 9.79 14.56 -8.70
C THR A 158 8.87 14.41 -9.90
N ASN A 159 9.24 15.01 -11.05
CA ASN A 159 8.34 15.11 -12.20
C ASN A 159 8.73 14.19 -13.36
N PHE A 160 9.40 13.08 -13.06
CA PHE A 160 9.62 12.00 -14.01
C PHE A 160 9.21 10.69 -13.36
N TRP A 161 8.13 10.11 -13.86
CA TRP A 161 7.54 8.92 -13.28
C TRP A 161 8.08 7.66 -13.94
N GLU A 162 8.46 6.69 -13.11
CA GLU A 162 8.98 5.37 -13.52
C GLU A 162 8.16 4.29 -12.80
N MET A 163 7.63 3.30 -13.54
CA MET A 163 6.85 2.20 -12.95
C MET A 163 7.67 1.35 -11.97
N GLY A 164 8.95 1.20 -12.26
CA GLY A 164 9.90 0.37 -11.55
C GLY A 164 11.29 0.54 -12.17
N GLU A 165 12.17 -0.44 -12.00
CA GLU A 165 13.49 -0.41 -12.64
C GLU A 165 13.43 -0.61 -14.16
N ILE A 166 12.36 -1.25 -14.63
CA ILE A 166 12.10 -1.58 -16.03
C ILE A 166 10.61 -1.30 -16.30
N GLY A 167 10.27 -0.79 -17.49
CA GLY A 167 8.90 -0.63 -17.96
C GLY A 167 8.56 0.80 -18.41
N PRO A 168 7.27 1.10 -18.65
CA PRO A 168 6.82 2.42 -19.10
C PRO A 168 7.19 3.55 -18.13
N CYS A 169 7.64 4.68 -18.67
CA CYS A 169 8.02 5.87 -17.93
C CYS A 169 7.82 7.16 -18.77
N GLY A 170 7.92 8.32 -18.12
CA GLY A 170 7.83 9.62 -18.80
C GLY A 170 7.74 10.80 -17.84
N PRO A 171 7.79 12.03 -18.38
CA PRO A 171 7.55 13.23 -17.60
C PRO A 171 6.13 13.21 -17.03
N CYS A 172 5.94 13.83 -15.87
CA CYS A 172 4.63 13.95 -15.25
C CYS A 172 4.36 15.36 -14.72
N SER A 173 3.08 15.66 -14.52
CA SER A 173 2.62 16.91 -13.95
C SER A 173 1.71 16.61 -12.76
N GLU A 174 1.96 17.24 -11.61
CA GLU A 174 1.22 16.96 -10.39
C GLU A 174 0.42 18.19 -9.95
N VAL A 175 -0.83 17.97 -9.58
CA VAL A 175 -1.72 18.99 -9.02
C VAL A 175 -1.61 18.99 -7.50
N HIS A 176 -1.37 20.19 -6.97
CA HIS A 176 -1.19 20.46 -5.55
C HIS A 176 -2.29 21.36 -5.02
N TRP A 177 -2.71 21.09 -3.79
CA TRP A 177 -3.60 21.94 -3.01
C TRP A 177 -2.79 22.79 -2.02
N ASP A 178 -2.93 24.11 -2.10
CA ASP A 178 -2.40 25.06 -1.12
C ASP A 178 -3.22 24.98 0.16
N ARG A 179 -2.71 24.30 1.18
CA ARG A 179 -3.39 24.17 2.48
C ARG A 179 -3.42 25.45 3.30
N GLY A 180 -2.66 26.47 2.91
CA GLY A 180 -2.61 27.77 3.56
C GLY A 180 -1.24 28.04 4.21
N PRO A 181 -0.79 29.32 4.25
CA PRO A 181 0.51 29.69 4.82
C PRO A 181 0.74 29.22 6.27
N GLU A 182 -0.32 29.09 7.07
CA GLU A 182 -0.31 28.62 8.45
C GLU A 182 0.16 27.17 8.60
N THR A 183 0.06 26.38 7.52
CA THR A 183 0.53 24.98 7.47
C THR A 183 1.96 24.85 6.92
N CYS A 184 2.64 25.97 6.65
CA CYS A 184 4.01 25.97 6.16
C CYS A 184 5.00 25.46 7.22
N SER A 185 5.63 24.30 6.97
CA SER A 185 6.64 23.73 7.85
C SER A 185 8.09 24.02 7.43
N CYS A 186 8.32 24.52 6.21
CA CYS A 186 9.68 24.80 5.73
C CYS A 186 10.23 26.17 6.17
N GLY A 187 9.38 27.06 6.69
CA GLY A 187 9.79 28.39 7.17
C GLY A 187 10.35 29.34 6.10
N ARG A 188 10.19 28.99 4.82
CA ARG A 188 10.75 29.74 3.70
C ARG A 188 9.78 30.81 3.17
N PRO A 189 10.26 32.03 2.87
CA PRO A 189 9.42 33.08 2.27
C PRO A 189 8.97 32.72 0.85
N ASP A 190 9.75 31.92 0.12
CA ASP A 190 9.49 31.41 -1.22
C ASP A 190 8.94 29.98 -1.21
N CYS A 191 8.19 29.62 -0.16
CA CYS A 191 7.59 28.30 0.00
C CYS A 191 6.82 27.86 -1.25
N SER A 192 7.23 26.73 -1.83
CA SER A 192 6.64 26.10 -3.01
C SER A 192 6.69 24.56 -2.85
N PRO A 193 6.01 23.79 -3.71
CA PRO A 193 6.12 22.33 -3.71
C PRO A 193 7.53 21.80 -4.03
N ALA A 194 8.48 22.66 -4.44
CA ALA A 194 9.87 22.27 -4.61
C ALA A 194 10.55 21.88 -3.28
N TYR A 195 9.95 22.25 -2.16
CA TYR A 195 10.44 21.96 -0.81
C TYR A 195 9.52 20.98 -0.11
N ASP A 196 10.12 20.11 0.70
CA ASP A 196 9.38 19.26 1.64
C ASP A 196 8.67 20.17 2.66
N CYS A 197 7.37 20.37 2.46
CA CYS A 197 6.56 21.33 3.22
C CYS A 197 5.10 20.88 3.27
N ASP A 198 4.54 20.86 4.48
CA ASP A 198 3.18 20.42 4.75
C ASP A 198 2.10 21.29 4.12
N ARG A 199 2.45 22.50 3.63
CA ARG A 199 1.51 23.41 2.96
C ARG A 199 1.02 22.86 1.63
N TRP A 200 1.87 22.19 0.87
CA TRP A 200 1.56 21.77 -0.49
C TRP A 200 1.19 20.29 -0.49
N LEU A 201 -0.09 20.01 -0.73
CA LEU A 201 -0.58 18.64 -0.77
C LEU A 201 -0.74 18.20 -2.22
N GLU A 202 0.17 17.34 -2.70
CA GLU A 202 -0.02 16.59 -3.93
C GLU A 202 -1.25 15.66 -3.77
N PHE A 203 -2.16 15.68 -4.73
CA PHE A 203 -3.30 14.77 -4.71
C PHE A 203 -3.66 14.16 -6.06
N TRP A 204 -3.11 14.65 -7.18
CA TRP A 204 -3.32 14.07 -8.51
C TRP A 204 -2.07 14.19 -9.37
N ASN A 205 -1.53 13.07 -9.83
CA ASN A 205 -0.42 13.01 -10.77
C ASN A 205 -0.90 12.62 -12.18
N LEU A 206 -0.46 13.36 -13.20
CA LEU A 206 -0.70 13.13 -14.61
C LEU A 206 0.62 12.72 -15.28
N VAL A 207 0.77 11.44 -15.58
CA VAL A 207 1.95 10.86 -16.23
C VAL A 207 1.77 10.81 -17.74
N PHE A 208 2.72 11.43 -18.45
CA PHE A 208 2.77 11.44 -19.90
C PHE A 208 3.72 10.34 -20.36
N MET A 209 3.22 9.11 -20.44
CA MET A 209 4.03 7.95 -20.81
C MET A 209 4.54 8.09 -22.24
N GLN A 210 5.87 8.18 -22.37
CA GLN A 210 6.57 8.42 -23.63
C GLN A 210 7.66 7.40 -23.91
N TYR A 211 8.20 6.76 -22.87
CA TYR A 211 9.36 5.89 -22.98
C TYR A 211 9.12 4.55 -22.29
N GLU A 212 9.89 3.55 -22.68
CA GLU A 212 10.10 2.32 -21.95
C GLU A 212 11.57 2.30 -21.48
N GLN A 213 11.76 2.10 -20.18
CA GLN A 213 13.06 1.93 -19.57
C GLN A 213 13.44 0.44 -19.57
N HIS A 214 14.62 0.14 -20.10
CA HIS A 214 15.19 -1.21 -20.18
C HIS A 214 16.12 -1.51 -19.02
N GLN A 215 16.45 -2.78 -18.84
CA GLN A 215 17.31 -3.26 -17.76
C GLN A 215 18.72 -2.65 -17.77
N ASP A 216 19.24 -2.29 -18.94
CA ASP A 216 20.54 -1.64 -19.12
C ASP A 216 20.51 -0.13 -18.83
N GLY A 217 19.35 0.41 -18.44
CA GLY A 217 19.13 1.83 -18.16
C GLY A 217 18.84 2.68 -19.41
N THR A 218 18.79 2.07 -20.61
CA THR A 218 18.39 2.79 -21.83
C THR A 218 16.88 3.07 -21.84
N MET A 219 16.49 4.16 -22.51
CA MET A 219 15.09 4.54 -22.69
C MET A 219 14.75 4.57 -24.18
N THR A 220 13.73 3.83 -24.60
CA THR A 220 13.24 3.84 -25.99
C THR A 220 11.84 4.45 -26.04
N PRO A 221 11.50 5.24 -27.08
CA PRO A 221 10.15 5.76 -27.24
C PRO A 221 9.10 4.64 -27.29
N LEU A 222 7.98 4.82 -26.60
CA LEU A 222 6.84 3.91 -26.70
C LEU A 222 6.24 3.98 -28.12
N PRO A 223 5.69 2.87 -28.65
CA PRO A 223 5.06 2.86 -29.97
C PRO A 223 3.90 3.86 -30.07
N ARG A 224 3.22 4.12 -28.95
CA ARG A 224 2.12 5.07 -28.84
C ARG A 224 2.21 5.80 -27.50
N PRO A 225 2.49 7.11 -27.49
CA PRO A 225 2.41 7.92 -26.28
C PRO A 225 1.05 7.76 -25.62
N SER A 226 1.05 7.65 -24.30
CA SER A 226 -0.10 7.22 -23.53
C SER A 226 -0.25 8.06 -22.26
N ILE A 227 -1.44 8.05 -21.66
CA ILE A 227 -1.73 8.78 -20.42
C ILE A 227 -2.02 7.78 -19.32
N ASP A 228 -1.39 8.02 -18.18
CA ASP A 228 -1.70 7.42 -16.89
C ASP A 228 -1.91 8.54 -15.90
N THR A 229 -2.93 8.45 -15.05
CA THR A 229 -3.11 9.41 -13.97
C THR A 229 -3.45 8.68 -12.68
N GLY A 230 -3.02 9.22 -11.56
CA GLY A 230 -3.39 8.72 -10.23
C GLY A 230 -3.74 9.84 -9.28
N MET A 231 -4.99 9.86 -8.82
CA MET A 231 -5.48 10.74 -7.74
C MET A 231 -5.80 9.91 -6.51
N GLY A 232 -5.22 10.26 -5.36
CA GLY A 232 -5.50 9.58 -4.10
C GLY A 232 -6.88 9.95 -3.57
N LEU A 233 -7.84 9.00 -3.55
CA LEU A 233 -9.21 9.26 -3.13
C LEU A 233 -9.27 9.86 -1.71
N GLU A 234 -8.49 9.32 -0.79
CA GLU A 234 -8.42 9.78 0.60
C GLU A 234 -7.96 11.23 0.71
N ARG A 235 -7.01 11.64 -0.16
CA ARG A 235 -6.46 13.01 -0.15
C ARG A 235 -7.46 14.00 -0.71
N ILE A 236 -8.08 13.71 -1.87
CA ILE A 236 -9.11 14.58 -2.43
C ILE A 236 -10.35 14.65 -1.53
N THR A 237 -10.70 13.56 -0.85
CA THR A 237 -11.78 13.54 0.14
C THR A 237 -11.46 14.47 1.32
N ALA A 238 -10.24 14.42 1.86
CA ALA A 238 -9.82 15.32 2.94
C ALA A 238 -9.91 16.80 2.53
N ILE A 239 -9.49 17.13 1.30
CA ILE A 239 -9.59 18.49 0.75
C ILE A 239 -11.05 18.94 0.67
N LEU A 240 -11.93 18.14 0.07
CA LEU A 240 -13.34 18.51 -0.17
C LEU A 240 -14.20 18.50 1.10
N GLN A 241 -13.78 17.77 2.13
CA GLN A 241 -14.38 17.81 3.47
C GLN A 241 -13.75 18.87 4.38
N GLY A 242 -12.71 19.58 3.92
CA GLY A 242 -12.06 20.63 4.69
C GLY A 242 -11.39 20.14 5.97
N VAL A 243 -10.91 18.89 5.98
CA VAL A 243 -10.21 18.29 7.13
C VAL A 243 -8.70 18.21 6.87
N GLU A 244 -7.90 18.28 7.94
CA GLU A 244 -6.44 18.34 7.81
C GLU A 244 -5.80 16.98 7.52
N SER A 245 -6.40 15.91 8.06
CA SER A 245 -5.92 14.54 7.93
C SER A 245 -6.87 13.69 7.10
N ASN A 246 -6.30 12.76 6.32
CA ASN A 246 -7.08 11.74 5.63
C ASN A 246 -7.90 10.89 6.62
N TYR A 247 -7.38 10.70 7.84
CA TYR A 247 -8.04 9.92 8.89
C TYR A 247 -9.31 10.59 9.45
N ASP A 248 -9.51 11.88 9.19
CA ASP A 248 -10.69 12.63 9.64
C ASP A 248 -11.84 12.59 8.62
N THR A 249 -11.68 11.79 7.56
CA THR A 249 -12.70 11.63 6.51
C THR A 249 -13.74 10.56 6.84
N ASP A 250 -14.82 10.53 6.05
CA ASP A 250 -15.85 9.48 6.09
C ASP A 250 -15.31 8.07 5.78
N LEU A 251 -14.10 7.94 5.23
CA LEU A 251 -13.44 6.64 5.02
C LEU A 251 -12.85 6.03 6.30
N PHE A 252 -12.52 6.83 7.31
CA PHE A 252 -11.77 6.37 8.50
C PHE A 252 -12.49 6.65 9.81
N THR A 253 -13.19 7.79 9.91
CA THR A 253 -13.90 8.18 11.13
C THR A 253 -14.90 7.12 11.62
N PRO A 254 -15.65 6.38 10.77
CA PRO A 254 -16.52 5.30 11.26
C PRO A 254 -15.74 4.14 11.89
N ILE A 255 -14.57 3.81 11.36
CA ILE A 255 -13.73 2.73 11.87
C ILE A 255 -13.14 3.12 13.23
N MET A 256 -12.61 4.34 13.35
CA MET A 256 -12.10 4.86 14.62
C MET A 256 -13.21 5.01 15.67
N ALA A 257 -14.41 5.43 15.26
CA ALA A 257 -15.57 5.50 16.13
C ALA A 257 -15.96 4.11 16.66
N ARG A 258 -15.90 3.07 15.82
CA ARG A 258 -16.16 1.70 16.25
C ARG A 258 -15.11 1.19 17.23
N THR A 259 -13.82 1.46 16.99
CA THR A 259 -12.74 1.15 17.94
C THR A 259 -13.00 1.81 19.30
N ARG A 260 -13.40 3.08 19.29
CA ARG A 260 -13.71 3.85 20.49
C ARG A 260 -14.88 3.27 21.26
N GLU A 261 -15.97 2.94 20.57
CA GLU A 261 -17.17 2.33 21.15
C GLU A 261 -16.85 1.01 21.87
N LEU A 262 -16.05 0.15 21.24
CA LEU A 262 -15.66 -1.14 21.81
C LEU A 262 -14.83 -1.01 23.09
N LEU A 263 -14.04 0.06 23.22
CA LEU A 263 -13.22 0.35 24.41
C LEU A 263 -13.95 1.19 25.46
N GLY A 264 -15.09 1.80 25.11
CA GLY A 264 -15.75 2.79 25.97
C GLY A 264 -14.94 4.07 26.17
N HIS A 265 -13.98 4.38 25.29
CA HIS A 265 -13.20 5.60 25.35
C HIS A 265 -14.06 6.82 24.96
N ASP A 266 -13.77 7.98 25.54
CA ASP A 266 -14.32 9.25 25.06
C ASP A 266 -13.46 9.83 23.93
N GLU A 267 -13.87 10.99 23.39
CA GLU A 267 -13.15 11.63 22.30
C GLU A 267 -11.78 12.18 22.72
N ALA A 268 -11.65 12.66 23.96
CA ALA A 268 -10.39 13.17 24.48
C ALA A 268 -9.34 12.05 24.56
N THR A 269 -9.72 10.90 25.12
CA THR A 269 -8.88 9.70 25.22
C THR A 269 -8.47 9.20 23.83
N MET A 270 -9.38 9.23 22.86
CA MET A 270 -9.07 8.87 21.47
C MET A 270 -8.04 9.82 20.86
N ARG A 271 -8.19 11.13 21.04
CA ARG A 271 -7.25 12.14 20.51
C ARG A 271 -5.85 12.01 21.13
N GLU A 272 -5.78 11.76 22.44
CA GLU A 272 -4.51 11.47 23.13
C GLU A 272 -3.82 10.22 22.56
N ASN A 273 -4.61 9.26 22.06
CA ASN A 273 -4.14 8.02 21.48
C ASN A 273 -4.33 7.98 19.94
N GLN A 274 -4.25 9.13 19.26
CA GLN A 274 -4.57 9.22 17.83
C GLN A 274 -3.82 8.22 16.96
N VAL A 275 -2.54 7.95 17.24
CA VAL A 275 -1.70 7.07 16.41
C VAL A 275 -2.23 5.62 16.42
N PRO A 276 -2.41 4.95 17.58
CA PRO A 276 -3.06 3.65 17.64
C PRO A 276 -4.41 3.57 16.90
N TYR A 277 -5.27 4.57 17.05
CA TYR A 277 -6.58 4.62 16.38
C TYR A 277 -6.45 4.67 14.85
N ARG A 278 -5.52 5.52 14.35
CA ARG A 278 -5.22 5.64 12.92
C ARG A 278 -4.63 4.36 12.34
N VAL A 279 -3.67 3.73 13.03
CA VAL A 279 -3.08 2.46 12.60
C VAL A 279 -4.15 1.37 12.49
N ILE A 280 -5.01 1.24 13.52
CA ILE A 280 -6.11 0.27 13.49
C ILE A 280 -7.05 0.53 12.32
N ALA A 281 -7.41 1.80 12.06
CA ALA A 281 -8.33 2.14 10.99
C ALA A 281 -7.76 1.83 9.60
N ASP A 282 -6.52 2.23 9.32
CA ASP A 282 -5.82 1.91 8.07
C ASP A 282 -5.66 0.38 7.90
N HIS A 283 -5.12 -0.29 8.91
CA HIS A 283 -4.85 -1.72 8.82
C HIS A 283 -6.13 -2.54 8.71
N SER A 284 -7.25 -2.10 9.32
CA SER A 284 -8.55 -2.76 9.13
C SER A 284 -8.97 -2.76 7.66
N ARG A 285 -8.71 -1.68 6.91
CA ARG A 285 -8.97 -1.63 5.47
C ARG A 285 -8.05 -2.61 4.72
N ALA A 286 -6.74 -2.51 4.94
CA ALA A 286 -5.75 -3.36 4.28
C ALA A 286 -6.00 -4.87 4.49
N ILE A 287 -6.25 -5.29 5.73
CA ILE A 287 -6.53 -6.68 6.10
C ILE A 287 -7.79 -7.18 5.39
N THR A 288 -8.86 -6.38 5.43
CA THR A 288 -10.15 -6.72 4.84
C THR A 288 -10.03 -6.96 3.33
N PHE A 289 -9.37 -6.06 2.60
CA PHE A 289 -9.20 -6.21 1.15
C PHE A 289 -8.24 -7.33 0.77
N LEU A 290 -7.14 -7.52 1.51
CA LEU A 290 -6.20 -8.62 1.24
C LEU A 290 -6.89 -9.99 1.36
N ILE A 291 -7.68 -10.19 2.41
CA ILE A 291 -8.41 -11.46 2.61
C ILE A 291 -9.52 -11.61 1.58
N ALA A 292 -10.21 -10.52 1.22
CA ALA A 292 -11.20 -10.53 0.14
C ALA A 292 -10.57 -10.99 -1.18
N ASP A 293 -9.35 -10.53 -1.50
CA ASP A 293 -8.59 -10.93 -2.69
C ASP A 293 -7.92 -12.31 -2.56
N GLY A 294 -8.14 -13.03 -1.45
CA GLY A 294 -7.72 -14.42 -1.25
C GLY A 294 -6.37 -14.63 -0.56
N VAL A 295 -5.77 -13.57 -0.01
CA VAL A 295 -4.54 -13.68 0.79
C VAL A 295 -4.87 -14.18 2.19
N LEU A 296 -4.08 -15.12 2.72
CA LEU A 296 -4.24 -15.65 4.08
C LEU A 296 -2.96 -15.41 4.90
N PRO A 297 -3.06 -15.18 6.23
CA PRO A 297 -1.89 -14.96 7.07
C PRO A 297 -0.89 -16.13 7.03
N GLY A 298 0.38 -15.83 6.74
CA GLY A 298 1.43 -16.83 6.56
C GLY A 298 2.83 -16.32 6.90
N ASN A 299 3.87 -17.11 6.61
CA ASN A 299 5.26 -16.80 6.97
C ASN A 299 6.09 -16.19 5.82
N GLU A 300 5.57 -16.19 4.60
CA GLU A 300 6.34 -15.80 3.42
C GLU A 300 5.55 -14.89 2.48
N GLY A 301 6.28 -14.03 1.75
CA GLY A 301 5.74 -13.16 0.69
C GLY A 301 4.51 -12.35 1.14
N ARG A 302 3.46 -12.38 0.31
CA ARG A 302 2.20 -11.64 0.53
C ARG A 302 1.49 -12.06 1.82
N ASN A 303 1.57 -13.35 2.16
CA ASN A 303 0.96 -13.91 3.34
C ASN A 303 1.64 -13.41 4.63
N TYR A 304 2.97 -13.21 4.59
CA TYR A 304 3.71 -12.57 5.69
C TYR A 304 3.28 -11.11 5.88
N VAL A 305 3.11 -10.35 4.80
CA VAL A 305 2.69 -8.96 4.89
C VAL A 305 1.29 -8.83 5.51
N LEU A 306 0.32 -9.63 5.08
CA LEU A 306 -1.00 -9.65 5.71
C LEU A 306 -0.89 -9.96 7.21
N ARG A 307 -0.09 -10.98 7.57
CA ARG A 307 0.15 -11.33 8.97
C ARG A 307 0.77 -10.16 9.74
N LEU A 308 1.77 -9.49 9.17
CA LEU A 308 2.46 -8.35 9.79
C LEU A 308 1.47 -7.21 10.10
N ILE A 309 0.68 -6.80 9.11
CA ILE A 309 -0.33 -5.72 9.24
C ILE A 309 -1.37 -6.10 10.32
N LEU A 310 -1.89 -7.32 10.28
CA LEU A 310 -2.86 -7.80 11.27
C LEU A 310 -2.28 -7.77 12.69
N ARG A 311 -1.08 -8.33 12.87
CA ARG A 311 -0.41 -8.37 14.17
C ARG A 311 -0.07 -6.97 14.69
N ARG A 312 0.34 -6.06 13.81
CA ARG A 312 0.59 -4.65 14.17
C ARG A 312 -0.67 -3.96 14.67
N ALA A 313 -1.80 -4.14 13.98
CA ALA A 313 -3.09 -3.62 14.43
C ALA A 313 -3.52 -4.21 15.78
N ALA A 314 -3.38 -5.53 15.95
CA ALA A 314 -3.68 -6.21 17.22
C ALA A 314 -2.80 -5.71 18.38
N ARG A 315 -1.52 -5.45 18.13
CA ARG A 315 -0.59 -4.87 19.11
C ARG A 315 -1.03 -3.47 19.56
N PHE A 316 -1.38 -2.59 18.62
CA PHE A 316 -1.93 -1.28 18.96
C PHE A 316 -3.28 -1.37 19.68
N GLY A 317 -4.12 -2.36 19.33
CA GLY A 317 -5.33 -2.67 20.08
C GLY A 317 -5.04 -3.05 21.53
N LYS A 318 -4.04 -3.93 21.76
CA LYS A 318 -3.60 -4.29 23.11
C LYS A 318 -3.11 -3.08 23.90
N ARG A 319 -2.35 -2.18 23.26
CA ARG A 319 -1.90 -0.90 23.85
C ARG A 319 -3.08 0.00 24.26
N LEU A 320 -4.17 -0.01 23.49
CA LEU A 320 -5.38 0.74 23.81
C LEU A 320 -6.24 0.10 24.91
N GLY A 321 -5.99 -1.17 25.29
CA GLY A 321 -6.71 -1.86 26.36
C GLY A 321 -7.56 -3.05 25.90
N PHE A 322 -7.51 -3.47 24.63
CA PHE A 322 -8.22 -4.67 24.21
C PHE A 322 -7.61 -5.94 24.85
N GLU A 323 -8.46 -6.80 25.40
CA GLU A 323 -8.05 -8.10 25.96
C GLU A 323 -8.33 -9.28 25.03
N GLY A 324 -9.27 -9.12 24.09
CA GLY A 324 -9.67 -10.14 23.13
C GLY A 324 -9.74 -9.62 21.69
N PRO A 325 -10.11 -10.48 20.73
CA PRO A 325 -10.18 -10.13 19.32
C PRO A 325 -11.18 -9.00 19.04
N PHE A 326 -10.78 -8.03 18.22
CA PHE A 326 -11.64 -6.90 17.85
C PHE A 326 -11.58 -6.55 16.36
N LEU A 327 -10.56 -7.00 15.62
CA LEU A 327 -10.33 -6.57 14.23
C LEU A 327 -11.46 -7.01 13.28
N ALA A 328 -12.15 -8.11 13.58
CA ALA A 328 -13.32 -8.52 12.79
C ALA A 328 -14.50 -7.52 12.91
N HIS A 329 -14.59 -6.76 14.00
CA HIS A 329 -15.61 -5.72 14.18
C HIS A 329 -15.28 -4.45 13.40
N THR A 330 -14.00 -4.04 13.36
CA THR A 330 -13.57 -2.90 12.56
C THR A 330 -13.58 -3.24 11.07
N ALA A 331 -13.25 -4.47 10.69
CA ALA A 331 -13.39 -4.99 9.32
C ALA A 331 -14.85 -4.97 8.83
N GLN A 332 -15.83 -5.26 9.70
CA GLN A 332 -17.25 -5.14 9.33
C GLN A 332 -17.60 -3.71 8.89
N VAL A 333 -17.08 -2.69 9.59
CA VAL A 333 -17.30 -1.29 9.20
C VAL A 333 -16.70 -0.99 7.82
N VAL A 334 -15.55 -1.57 7.48
CA VAL A 334 -14.95 -1.47 6.14
C VAL A 334 -15.86 -2.10 5.09
N ILE A 335 -16.38 -3.30 5.35
CA ILE A 335 -17.32 -4.01 4.45
C ILE A 335 -18.59 -3.17 4.25
N ASP A 336 -19.13 -2.60 5.32
CA ASP A 336 -20.36 -1.79 5.24
C ASP A 336 -20.14 -0.48 4.47
N THR A 337 -18.98 0.15 4.64
CA THR A 337 -18.63 1.44 4.02
C THR A 337 -18.24 1.29 2.54
N MET A 338 -17.55 0.21 2.18
CA MET A 338 -16.91 0.07 0.87
C MET A 338 -17.53 -1.05 0.00
N GLY A 339 -18.35 -1.92 0.57
CA GLY A 339 -18.88 -3.11 -0.08
C GLY A 339 -19.91 -2.88 -1.18
N ASP A 340 -20.45 -1.66 -1.32
CA ASP A 340 -21.33 -1.31 -2.43
C ASP A 340 -20.56 -1.13 -3.73
N HIS A 341 -19.32 -0.63 -3.66
CA HIS A 341 -18.44 -0.51 -4.82
C HIS A 341 -17.60 -1.77 -5.02
N TYR A 342 -17.07 -2.33 -3.94
CA TYR A 342 -16.27 -3.56 -3.93
C TYR A 342 -17.11 -4.73 -3.45
N VAL A 343 -17.96 -5.24 -4.34
CA VAL A 343 -18.96 -6.28 -4.03
C VAL A 343 -18.35 -7.55 -3.44
N GLU A 344 -17.10 -7.86 -3.78
CA GLU A 344 -16.36 -9.00 -3.24
C GLU A 344 -16.22 -8.96 -1.71
N LEU A 345 -16.26 -7.77 -1.10
CA LEU A 345 -16.24 -7.60 0.36
C LEU A 345 -17.51 -8.18 1.00
N ARG A 346 -18.68 -7.89 0.42
CA ARG A 346 -19.97 -8.40 0.91
C ARG A 346 -20.09 -9.90 0.65
N GLU A 347 -19.68 -10.34 -0.54
CA GLU A 347 -19.71 -11.76 -0.92
C GLU A 347 -18.84 -12.64 -0.01
N ARG A 348 -17.71 -12.10 0.47
CA ARG A 348 -16.73 -12.85 1.29
C ARG A 348 -16.73 -12.43 2.77
N GLN A 349 -17.72 -11.69 3.25
CA GLN A 349 -17.72 -11.12 4.60
C GLN A 349 -17.48 -12.15 5.71
N ASP A 350 -18.12 -13.31 5.65
CA ASP A 350 -17.99 -14.34 6.68
C ASP A 350 -16.58 -14.95 6.70
N PHE A 351 -16.03 -15.21 5.52
CA PHE A 351 -14.66 -15.69 5.36
C PHE A 351 -13.64 -14.68 5.87
N ILE A 352 -13.81 -13.39 5.53
CA ILE A 352 -12.95 -12.30 5.99
C ILE A 352 -12.93 -12.25 7.52
N ARG A 353 -14.12 -12.17 8.14
CA ARG A 353 -14.24 -12.08 9.60
C ARG A 353 -13.65 -13.31 10.30
N GLN A 354 -13.93 -14.50 9.79
CA GLN A 354 -13.41 -15.74 10.36
C GLN A 354 -11.87 -15.81 10.28
N ALA A 355 -11.27 -15.46 9.13
CA ALA A 355 -9.83 -15.49 8.96
C ALA A 355 -9.11 -14.48 9.86
N ILE A 356 -9.69 -13.28 10.02
CA ILE A 356 -9.18 -12.24 10.93
C ILE A 356 -9.20 -12.74 12.38
N THR A 357 -10.35 -13.21 12.85
CA THR A 357 -10.51 -13.67 14.24
C THR A 357 -9.52 -14.80 14.58
N GLN A 358 -9.35 -15.79 13.70
CA GLN A 358 -8.45 -16.91 13.96
C GLN A 358 -6.98 -16.48 14.12
N GLU A 359 -6.48 -15.59 13.25
CA GLU A 359 -5.10 -15.12 13.36
C GLU A 359 -4.93 -14.19 14.57
N GLU A 360 -5.92 -13.35 14.86
CA GLU A 360 -5.89 -12.45 16.02
C GLU A 360 -5.86 -13.23 17.34
N GLU A 361 -6.73 -14.22 17.54
CA GLU A 361 -6.74 -15.10 18.72
C GLU A 361 -5.40 -15.81 18.92
N ARG A 362 -4.86 -16.39 17.84
CA ARG A 362 -3.57 -17.07 17.85
C ARG A 362 -2.45 -16.13 18.27
N PHE A 363 -2.44 -14.89 17.74
CA PHE A 363 -1.40 -13.93 18.03
C PHE A 363 -1.50 -13.32 19.43
N LEU A 364 -2.71 -13.02 19.92
CA LEU A 364 -2.91 -12.44 21.26
C LEU A 364 -2.30 -13.32 22.37
N THR A 365 -2.33 -14.63 22.18
CA THR A 365 -1.71 -15.61 23.09
C THR A 365 -0.20 -15.41 23.19
N THR A 366 0.50 -15.17 22.07
CA THR A 366 1.97 -14.99 22.06
C THR A 366 2.40 -13.54 22.29
N LEU A 367 1.56 -12.57 21.91
CA LEU A 367 1.81 -11.13 22.06
C LEU A 367 2.07 -10.75 23.51
N SER A 368 1.24 -11.23 24.43
CA SER A 368 1.36 -10.90 25.86
C SER A 368 2.70 -11.37 26.44
N THR A 369 3.15 -12.56 26.06
CA THR A 369 4.46 -13.09 26.48
C THR A 369 5.61 -12.31 25.84
N GLY A 370 5.49 -11.95 24.56
CA GLY A 370 6.51 -11.16 23.85
C GLY A 370 6.69 -9.76 24.46
N LEU A 371 5.60 -9.07 24.79
CA LEU A 371 5.64 -7.74 25.41
C LEU A 371 6.30 -7.78 26.80
N ALA A 372 5.89 -8.72 27.66
CA ALA A 372 6.51 -8.86 28.99
C ALA A 372 8.01 -9.15 28.91
N ARG A 373 8.45 -9.92 27.91
CA ARG A 373 9.87 -10.18 27.65
C ARG A 373 10.60 -8.91 27.21
N LEU A 374 10.00 -8.13 26.32
CA LEU A 374 10.56 -6.87 25.84
C LEU A 374 10.69 -5.84 26.97
N GLU A 375 9.69 -5.71 27.83
CA GLU A 375 9.73 -4.85 29.01
C GLU A 375 10.85 -5.26 29.97
N GLY A 376 10.97 -6.55 30.28
CA GLY A 376 12.07 -7.05 31.11
C GLY A 376 13.47 -6.85 30.49
N LEU A 377 13.56 -6.91 29.15
CA LEU A 377 14.79 -6.58 28.44
C LEU A 377 15.10 -5.08 28.51
N ALA A 378 14.08 -4.24 28.35
CA ALA A 378 14.21 -2.79 28.43
C ALA A 378 14.72 -2.33 29.81
N ASP A 379 14.18 -2.90 30.89
CA ASP A 379 14.61 -2.57 32.24
C ASP A 379 16.06 -2.98 32.50
N ARG A 380 16.49 -4.12 31.98
CA ARG A 380 17.90 -4.55 32.05
C ARG A 380 18.81 -3.59 31.30
N LEU A 381 18.48 -3.26 30.05
CA LEU A 381 19.30 -2.36 29.22
C LEU A 381 19.42 -0.97 29.85
N ARG A 382 18.34 -0.45 30.44
CA ARG A 382 18.37 0.82 31.19
C ARG A 382 19.32 0.76 32.39
N GLN A 383 19.33 -0.34 33.14
CA GLN A 383 20.27 -0.55 34.26
C GLN A 383 21.72 -0.62 33.78
N GLU A 384 21.95 -1.16 32.58
CA GLU A 384 23.26 -1.26 31.94
C GLU A 384 23.69 0.03 31.21
N GLY A 385 22.83 1.06 31.17
CA GLY A 385 23.09 2.31 30.46
C GLY A 385 23.04 2.19 28.94
N SER A 386 22.40 1.14 28.42
CA SER A 386 22.19 0.91 26.99
C SER A 386 20.78 1.30 26.56
N SER A 387 20.66 1.87 25.36
CA SER A 387 19.38 2.13 24.69
C SER A 387 19.16 1.26 23.45
N VAL A 388 20.05 0.28 23.21
CA VAL A 388 20.02 -0.56 22.00
C VAL A 388 19.73 -2.01 22.39
N ILE A 389 18.66 -2.57 21.83
CA ILE A 389 18.31 -3.99 21.92
C ILE A 389 19.27 -4.79 21.03
N PRO A 390 20.03 -5.75 21.59
CA PRO A 390 20.90 -6.62 20.80
C PRO A 390 20.13 -7.41 19.74
N GLY A 391 20.74 -7.56 18.57
CA GLY A 391 20.11 -8.21 17.42
C GLY A 391 19.72 -9.67 17.66
N ASP A 392 20.44 -10.39 18.52
CA ASP A 392 20.13 -11.77 18.90
C ASP A 392 18.90 -11.86 19.83
N GLU A 393 18.69 -10.90 20.73
CA GLU A 393 17.47 -10.81 21.53
C GLU A 393 16.27 -10.38 20.66
N ALA A 394 16.44 -9.43 19.74
CA ALA A 394 15.42 -9.12 18.74
C ALA A 394 15.06 -10.33 17.86
N PHE A 395 16.07 -11.12 17.48
CA PHE A 395 15.87 -12.37 16.75
C PHE A 395 15.13 -13.41 17.60
N ARG A 396 15.40 -13.50 18.91
CA ARG A 396 14.62 -14.39 19.81
C ARG A 396 13.15 -13.97 19.90
N LEU A 397 12.86 -12.67 19.96
CA LEU A 397 11.49 -12.14 19.91
C LEU A 397 10.78 -12.59 18.62
N TYR A 398 11.46 -12.50 17.49
CA TYR A 398 10.98 -12.98 16.20
C TYR A 398 10.77 -14.49 16.15
N ASP A 399 11.81 -15.28 16.42
CA ASP A 399 11.81 -16.73 16.22
C ASP A 399 10.97 -17.48 17.26
N THR A 400 11.08 -17.11 18.54
CA THR A 400 10.42 -17.83 19.64
C THR A 400 8.99 -17.35 19.86
N TYR A 401 8.76 -16.04 19.79
CA TYR A 401 7.49 -15.44 20.20
C TYR A 401 6.67 -14.94 19.00
N GLY A 402 7.19 -15.11 17.78
CA GLY A 402 6.52 -14.69 16.56
C GLY A 402 6.32 -13.18 16.48
N PHE A 403 7.24 -12.40 17.06
CA PHE A 403 7.22 -10.95 17.09
C PHE A 403 8.00 -10.40 15.88
N PRO A 404 7.33 -9.94 14.82
CA PRO A 404 8.02 -9.36 13.67
C PRO A 404 9.01 -8.27 14.11
N PRO A 405 10.17 -8.14 13.43
CA PRO A 405 11.15 -7.11 13.78
C PRO A 405 10.54 -5.70 13.73
N GLU A 406 9.58 -5.45 12.83
CA GLU A 406 8.85 -4.18 12.74
C GLU A 406 8.00 -3.91 13.99
N LEU A 407 7.30 -4.92 14.50
CA LEU A 407 6.55 -4.80 15.77
C LEU A 407 7.48 -4.60 16.96
N THR A 408 8.63 -5.26 16.95
CA THR A 408 9.66 -5.07 17.96
C THR A 408 10.18 -3.64 17.92
N ARG A 409 10.38 -3.06 16.73
CA ARG A 409 10.83 -1.68 16.53
C ARG A 409 9.82 -0.67 17.07
N ASP A 410 8.55 -0.84 16.71
CA ASP A 410 7.46 0.00 17.21
C ASP A 410 7.38 -0.04 18.75
N ALA A 411 7.50 -1.23 19.34
CA ALA A 411 7.44 -1.39 20.79
C ALA A 411 8.69 -0.88 21.51
N ALA A 412 9.87 -1.07 20.92
CA ALA A 412 11.13 -0.54 21.44
C ALA A 412 11.12 0.99 21.45
N ALA A 413 10.64 1.62 20.37
CA ALA A 413 10.56 3.07 20.25
C ALA A 413 9.69 3.71 21.34
N GLU A 414 8.55 3.09 21.67
CA GLU A 414 7.68 3.54 22.79
C GLU A 414 8.38 3.47 24.16
N LEU A 415 9.36 2.59 24.30
CA LEU A 415 10.18 2.45 25.51
C LEU A 415 11.46 3.31 25.48
N GLY A 416 11.67 4.09 24.41
CA GLY A 416 12.88 4.90 24.21
C GLY A 416 14.11 4.09 23.80
N LEU A 417 13.92 2.92 23.19
CA LEU A 417 14.97 2.00 22.75
C LEU A 417 15.03 1.90 21.22
N THR A 418 16.18 1.49 20.70
CA THR A 418 16.39 1.11 19.30
C THR A 418 16.80 -0.36 19.20
N ILE A 419 16.84 -0.91 17.99
CA ILE A 419 17.24 -2.30 17.73
C ILE A 419 18.53 -2.30 16.91
N ASP A 420 19.44 -3.21 17.23
CA ASP A 420 20.56 -3.55 16.35
C ASP A 420 20.07 -4.39 15.16
N GLU A 421 19.64 -3.69 14.11
CA GLU A 421 19.18 -4.29 12.85
C GLU A 421 20.27 -5.14 12.18
N THR A 422 21.53 -4.74 12.28
CA THR A 422 22.65 -5.46 11.65
C THR A 422 22.85 -6.80 12.34
N GLY A 423 22.85 -6.80 13.68
CA GLY A 423 22.91 -8.02 14.48
C GLY A 423 21.70 -8.93 14.27
N PHE A 424 20.49 -8.36 14.11
CA PHE A 424 19.28 -9.14 13.82
C PHE A 424 19.40 -9.88 12.48
N VAL A 425 19.82 -9.17 11.43
CA VAL A 425 20.03 -9.76 10.10
C VAL A 425 21.08 -10.86 10.16
N ALA A 426 22.19 -10.63 10.86
CA ALA A 426 23.24 -11.64 11.05
C ALA A 426 22.70 -12.90 11.76
N ALA A 427 21.91 -12.73 12.82
CA ALA A 427 21.29 -13.85 13.56
C ALA A 427 20.29 -14.64 12.69
N LEU A 428 19.50 -13.94 11.86
CA LEU A 428 18.58 -14.55 10.91
C LEU A 428 19.33 -15.34 9.82
N GLU A 429 20.43 -14.81 9.30
CA GLU A 429 21.28 -15.51 8.34
C GLU A 429 21.98 -16.74 8.94
N ASP A 430 22.42 -16.67 10.19
CA ASP A 430 22.96 -17.80 10.93
C ASP A 430 21.91 -18.90 11.12
N GLN A 431 20.66 -18.54 11.45
CA GLN A 431 19.57 -19.51 11.52
C GLN A 431 19.29 -20.14 10.15
N ARG A 432 19.20 -19.33 9.08
CA ARG A 432 19.00 -19.84 7.71
C ARG A 432 20.12 -20.78 7.27
N ARG A 433 21.38 -20.47 7.60
CA ARG A 433 22.52 -21.36 7.35
C ARG A 433 22.39 -22.68 8.09
N ARG A 434 22.02 -22.65 9.39
CA ARG A 434 21.77 -23.85 10.21
C ARG A 434 20.60 -24.69 9.68
N ALA A 435 19.51 -24.06 9.27
CA ALA A 435 18.36 -24.76 8.69
C ALA A 435 18.72 -25.44 7.35
N ARG A 436 19.45 -24.73 6.48
CA ARG A 436 19.91 -25.27 5.18
C ARG A 436 20.92 -26.40 5.33
N SER A 437 21.83 -26.34 6.31
CA SER A 437 22.76 -27.44 6.54
C SER A 437 22.02 -28.71 6.96
N VAL A 438 21.08 -28.60 7.90
CA VAL A 438 20.23 -29.72 8.34
C VAL A 438 19.39 -30.29 7.19
N GLN A 439 18.74 -29.43 6.40
CA GLN A 439 17.90 -29.82 5.27
C GLN A 439 18.69 -30.51 4.15
N ARG A 440 19.94 -30.08 3.90
CA ARG A 440 20.82 -30.70 2.89
C ARG A 440 21.22 -32.12 3.30
N PHE A 441 21.43 -32.38 4.59
CA PHE A 441 21.70 -33.72 5.11
C PHE A 441 20.46 -34.65 5.03
N THR A 442 19.26 -34.12 5.32
CA THR A 442 18.01 -34.92 5.24
C THR A 442 17.63 -35.25 3.80
N VAL A 443 17.69 -34.27 2.89
CA VAL A 443 17.36 -34.47 1.47
C VAL A 443 18.38 -35.39 0.79
N GLN A 444 19.68 -35.32 1.13
CA GLN A 444 20.65 -36.29 0.60
C GLN A 444 20.37 -37.70 1.08
N ALA A 445 20.03 -37.90 2.36
CA ALA A 445 19.71 -39.22 2.90
C ALA A 445 18.43 -39.81 2.28
N GLU A 446 17.36 -39.03 2.20
CA GLU A 446 16.09 -39.45 1.60
C GLU A 446 16.20 -39.64 0.08
N ALA A 447 16.84 -38.73 -0.64
CA ALA A 447 17.01 -38.84 -2.09
C ALA A 447 17.97 -39.97 -2.49
N GLU A 448 18.91 -40.36 -1.63
CA GLU A 448 19.72 -41.57 -1.83
C GLU A 448 18.86 -42.83 -1.65
N LEU A 449 18.01 -42.86 -0.61
CA LEU A 449 17.08 -43.95 -0.36
C LEU A 449 16.10 -44.14 -1.53
N TYR A 450 15.49 -43.05 -2.03
CA TYR A 450 14.60 -43.10 -3.19
C TYR A 450 15.33 -43.44 -4.50
N ARG A 451 16.59 -43.00 -4.70
CA ARG A 451 17.39 -43.37 -5.88
C ARG A 451 17.75 -44.85 -5.92
N GLN A 452 17.93 -45.50 -4.77
CA GLN A 452 18.17 -46.95 -4.69
C GLN A 452 16.94 -47.79 -5.04
N MET A 453 15.73 -47.20 -5.02
CA MET A 453 14.48 -47.92 -5.28
C MET A 453 14.12 -48.03 -6.78
N GLU A 454 14.94 -47.48 -7.69
CA GLU A 454 14.74 -47.51 -9.16
C GLU A 454 13.30 -47.21 -9.61
N LEU A 455 12.64 -46.22 -8.96
CA LEU A 455 11.25 -45.90 -9.24
C LEU A 455 11.11 -45.15 -10.59
N PRO A 456 10.00 -45.39 -11.34
CA PRO A 456 9.72 -44.66 -12.57
C PRO A 456 9.51 -43.16 -12.29
N SER A 457 9.88 -42.31 -13.25
CA SER A 457 9.72 -40.86 -13.14
C SER A 457 8.24 -40.46 -13.07
N ASN A 458 7.95 -39.41 -12.29
CA ASN A 458 6.63 -38.78 -12.26
C ASN A 458 6.52 -37.69 -13.34
N ALA A 459 5.30 -37.42 -13.78
CA ALA A 459 4.98 -36.25 -14.59
C ALA A 459 4.50 -35.12 -13.66
N PHE A 460 5.02 -33.91 -13.86
CA PHE A 460 4.52 -32.73 -13.17
C PHE A 460 3.28 -32.19 -13.91
N LEU A 461 2.12 -32.25 -13.25
CA LEU A 461 0.82 -31.86 -13.83
C LEU A 461 0.33 -30.47 -13.35
N GLY A 462 1.15 -29.74 -12.59
CA GLY A 462 0.73 -28.49 -11.93
C GLY A 462 0.38 -27.34 -12.88
N TYR A 463 0.75 -27.43 -14.15
CA TYR A 463 0.39 -26.46 -15.19
C TYR A 463 -0.98 -26.75 -15.83
N GLU A 464 -1.54 -27.95 -15.63
CA GLU A 464 -2.76 -28.42 -16.31
C GLU A 464 -4.01 -28.36 -15.42
N GLY A 465 -3.86 -28.26 -14.10
CA GLY A 465 -4.97 -28.07 -13.17
C GLY A 465 -4.64 -28.34 -11.70
N HIS A 466 -5.63 -28.13 -10.83
CA HIS A 466 -5.49 -28.27 -9.36
C HIS A 466 -5.97 -29.63 -8.81
N ARG A 467 -6.35 -30.58 -9.68
CA ARG A 467 -6.79 -31.92 -9.29
C ARG A 467 -6.16 -32.97 -10.20
N ALA A 468 -5.58 -33.99 -9.60
CA ALA A 468 -5.04 -35.15 -10.31
C ALA A 468 -5.27 -36.43 -9.49
N GLN A 469 -5.22 -37.58 -10.15
CA GLN A 469 -5.23 -38.88 -9.51
C GLN A 469 -3.86 -39.52 -9.67
N GLY A 470 -3.34 -40.10 -8.59
CA GLY A 470 -2.06 -40.80 -8.57
C GLY A 470 -2.17 -42.12 -7.81
N ARG A 471 -1.29 -43.06 -8.14
CA ARG A 471 -1.16 -44.33 -7.41
C ARG A 471 0.12 -44.28 -6.58
N VAL A 472 0.00 -44.53 -5.28
CA VAL A 472 1.17 -44.69 -4.40
C VAL A 472 1.84 -46.01 -4.76
N ILE A 473 3.09 -45.95 -5.24
CA ILE A 473 3.84 -47.13 -5.70
C ILE A 473 4.84 -47.66 -4.66
N ALA A 474 5.22 -46.84 -3.69
CA ALA A 474 6.11 -47.20 -2.60
C ALA A 474 5.79 -46.35 -1.37
N LEU A 475 5.96 -46.93 -0.19
CA LEU A 475 5.86 -46.27 1.12
C LEU A 475 7.05 -46.74 1.95
N VAL A 476 7.89 -45.80 2.36
CA VAL A 476 9.00 -46.07 3.29
C VAL A 476 8.48 -45.85 4.71
N ARG A 477 8.78 -46.80 5.59
CA ARG A 477 8.45 -46.70 7.02
C ARG A 477 9.73 -46.91 7.82
N ASP A 478 9.94 -46.06 8.83
CA ASP A 478 11.09 -46.08 9.73
C ASP A 478 12.44 -45.94 9.00
N GLY A 479 12.50 -45.01 8.03
CA GLY A 479 13.68 -44.70 7.22
C GLY A 479 14.89 -44.20 8.02
#